data_AF-A0A103UQI7-F1
#
_entry.id   AF-A0A103UQI7-F1
#
_cell.length_a   1.000
_cell.length_b   1.000
_cell.length_c   1.000
_cell.angle_alpha   90.00
_cell.angle_beta   90.00
_cell.angle_gamma   90.00
#
_symmetry.space_group_name_H-M   'P 1'
#
loop_
_entity.id
_entity.type
_entity.pdbx_description
1 polymer ?
#
loop_
_entity_poly.entity_id
_entity_poly.type
_entity_poly.pdbx_seq_one_letter_code
_entity_poly.pdbx_strand_id
1 'polypeptide(L)'
;MKSVFTRPLAGRLAIVVAAASLAACGATNPLQQAGQGIMGALTSDAGRTDVSSQKPVVLKIPNDPGIQPRKVAPYSTVIVRDVGYDSRSVQVVANAQYYRLRFENLTPGSFVVHARTDNGVAGSGVKYDVNFNVQESPKGYQVAFQPMTRNAYQQGLIGKFPVPNFNDADLRTQLTSLQIVYRFEVDSPYNSESVTANFMRLARPMTARQGWADPVTGKIYSSYFVSTLHGRDMTYVTQVYPYHNGSKAVITAVITGVETAPDTVDFGVLINDARHMLENIAKS
;
A
#
# COMPACT_ATOMS: atom_id res chain seq x y z
N MET A 1 45.83 16.97 68.09
CA MET A 1 46.90 15.94 68.11
C MET A 1 47.56 15.92 66.74
N LYS A 2 48.89 16.09 66.71
CA LYS A 2 49.94 15.63 65.76
C LYS A 2 49.48 15.16 64.37
N SER A 3 49.84 15.80 63.24
CA SER A 3 51.16 15.97 62.58
C SER A 3 51.27 15.06 61.35
N VAL A 4 51.51 15.69 60.19
CA VAL A 4 52.54 15.36 59.17
C VAL A 4 52.59 13.91 58.64
N PHE A 5 52.42 13.70 57.33
CA PHE A 5 53.51 13.29 56.41
C PHE A 5 53.01 12.94 54.99
N THR A 6 53.81 13.39 54.05
CA THR A 6 53.81 13.23 52.59
C THR A 6 54.47 11.93 52.12
N ARG A 7 53.92 11.33 51.03
CA ARG A 7 54.58 10.60 49.90
C ARG A 7 55.40 9.32 50.25
N PRO A 8 55.92 8.52 49.28
CA PRO A 8 55.59 8.24 47.86
C PRO A 8 55.55 6.71 47.53
N LEU A 9 55.57 6.37 46.23
CA LEU A 9 56.25 5.23 45.57
C LEU A 9 55.43 4.08 44.94
N ALA A 10 55.99 3.65 43.80
CA ALA A 10 55.77 2.43 43.00
C ALA A 10 54.48 2.43 42.14
N GLY A 11 54.53 2.53 40.81
CA GLY A 11 55.48 1.88 39.90
C GLY A 11 55.05 0.44 39.66
N ARG A 12 54.13 0.21 38.71
CA ARG A 12 53.93 -1.09 38.07
C ARG A 12 53.52 -0.92 36.62
N LEU A 13 54.25 -1.66 35.78
CA LEU A 13 53.97 -1.91 34.37
C LEU A 13 52.52 -2.35 34.18
N ALA A 14 51.82 -1.74 33.21
CA ALA A 14 50.67 -2.37 32.59
C ALA A 14 51.16 -3.09 31.34
N ILE A 15 51.04 -4.42 31.40
CA ILE A 15 51.32 -5.38 30.34
C ILE A 15 50.38 -5.11 29.17
N VAL A 16 50.95 -5.03 27.96
CA VAL A 16 50.23 -5.17 26.70
C VAL A 16 49.62 -6.57 26.66
N VAL A 17 48.31 -6.67 26.74
CA VAL A 17 47.58 -7.87 26.30
C VAL A 17 46.75 -7.45 25.09
N ALA A 18 47.30 -7.72 23.90
CA ALA A 18 46.52 -7.80 22.69
C ALA A 18 45.55 -8.99 22.84
N ALA A 19 44.29 -8.71 23.11
CA ALA A 19 43.24 -9.70 23.01
C ALA A 19 42.82 -9.82 21.53
N ALA A 20 43.46 -10.76 20.84
CA ALA A 20 42.89 -11.34 19.63
C ALA A 20 41.69 -12.21 20.03
N SER A 21 40.48 -11.78 19.72
CA SER A 21 39.29 -12.64 19.76
C SER A 21 38.94 -13.08 18.34
N LEU A 22 39.43 -14.26 17.99
CA LEU A 22 38.90 -15.07 16.90
C LEU A 22 37.65 -15.82 17.39
N ALA A 23 36.66 -15.82 16.50
CA ALA A 23 35.57 -16.79 16.36
C ALA A 23 34.42 -16.81 17.39
N ALA A 24 33.25 -16.36 16.93
CA ALA A 24 32.02 -17.13 17.08
C ALA A 24 31.25 -17.09 15.75
N CYS A 25 31.31 -18.22 15.05
CA CYS A 25 30.62 -18.51 13.81
C CYS A 25 29.10 -18.44 14.00
N GLY A 26 28.44 -17.54 13.26
CA GLY A 26 27.02 -17.73 12.93
C GLY A 26 26.94 -18.78 11.82
N ALA A 27 26.45 -19.97 12.14
CA ALA A 27 26.24 -21.04 11.18
C ALA A 27 25.17 -20.64 10.15
N THR A 28 25.60 -20.03 9.04
CA THR A 28 24.78 -19.96 7.84
C THR A 28 24.75 -21.34 7.19
N ASN A 29 23.54 -21.81 6.89
CA ASN A 29 23.28 -23.11 6.29
C ASN A 29 24.06 -23.22 4.95
N PRO A 30 24.95 -24.22 4.74
CA PRO A 30 25.82 -24.29 3.56
C PRO A 30 25.05 -24.38 2.22
N LEU A 31 23.78 -24.82 2.25
CA LEU A 31 22.88 -24.84 1.10
C LEU A 31 22.41 -23.43 0.66
N GLN A 32 22.42 -22.42 1.55
CA GLN A 32 22.13 -21.03 1.18
C GLN A 32 23.32 -20.33 0.53
N GLN A 33 24.56 -20.68 0.91
CA GLN A 33 25.77 -20.14 0.26
C GLN A 33 26.01 -20.74 -1.12
N ALA A 34 25.77 -22.05 -1.30
CA ALA A 34 25.91 -22.70 -2.61
C ALA A 34 24.86 -22.21 -3.64
N GLY A 35 23.64 -21.89 -3.19
CA GLY A 35 22.59 -21.32 -4.04
C GLY A 35 22.82 -19.85 -4.42
N GLN A 36 23.52 -19.08 -3.58
CA GLN A 36 23.89 -17.69 -3.89
C GLN A 36 25.03 -17.57 -4.90
N GLY A 37 25.98 -18.52 -4.93
CA GLY A 37 27.10 -18.51 -5.86
C GLY A 37 26.70 -18.70 -7.33
N ILE A 38 25.77 -19.63 -7.60
CA ILE A 38 25.30 -19.90 -8.97
C ILE A 38 24.27 -18.84 -9.41
N MET A 39 23.39 -18.40 -8.52
CA MET A 39 22.41 -17.35 -8.85
C MET A 39 23.08 -15.98 -9.06
N GLY A 40 24.10 -15.63 -8.27
CA GLY A 40 24.86 -14.37 -8.42
C GLY A 40 25.60 -14.27 -9.75
N ALA A 41 26.05 -15.40 -10.32
CA ALA A 41 26.63 -15.44 -11.67
C ALA A 41 25.61 -15.26 -12.81
N LEU A 42 24.31 -15.34 -12.49
CA LEU A 42 23.19 -15.26 -13.43
C LEU A 42 22.34 -13.99 -13.23
N THR A 43 22.72 -13.12 -12.31
CA THR A 43 22.12 -11.79 -12.17
C THR A 43 23.02 -10.75 -12.81
N SER A 44 22.42 -9.83 -13.55
CA SER A 44 23.03 -8.52 -13.79
C SER A 44 22.17 -7.50 -13.09
N ASP A 45 22.70 -6.97 -12.00
CA ASP A 45 22.09 -5.86 -11.28
C ASP A 45 22.46 -4.58 -12.04
N ALA A 46 21.46 -3.89 -12.57
CA ALA A 46 21.63 -2.50 -12.98
C ALA A 46 21.70 -1.69 -11.68
N GLY A 47 22.82 -1.01 -11.46
CA GLY A 47 23.20 -0.42 -10.17
C GLY A 47 22.09 0.30 -9.40
N ARG A 48 22.20 0.28 -8.07
CA ARG A 48 21.29 0.96 -7.15
C ARG A 48 21.31 2.47 -7.43
N THR A 49 20.16 2.99 -7.84
CA THR A 49 19.94 4.43 -8.07
C THR A 49 19.33 5.04 -6.82
N ASP A 50 19.93 6.11 -6.31
CA ASP A 50 19.33 6.92 -5.25
C ASP A 50 18.18 7.76 -5.81
N VAL A 51 17.01 7.63 -5.19
CA VAL A 51 15.79 8.39 -5.56
C VAL A 51 15.23 9.17 -4.36
N SER A 52 16.03 9.33 -3.30
CA SER A 52 15.66 10.08 -2.09
C SER A 52 15.36 11.57 -2.32
N SER A 53 15.78 12.12 -3.46
CA SER A 53 15.45 13.49 -3.88
C SER A 53 14.01 13.65 -4.38
N GLN A 54 13.29 12.55 -4.62
CA GLN A 54 11.86 12.60 -4.98
C GLN A 54 11.04 13.17 -3.83
N LYS A 55 10.00 13.93 -4.16
CA LYS A 55 9.08 14.44 -3.15
C LYS A 55 8.29 13.29 -2.53
N PRO A 56 8.10 13.28 -1.21
CA PRO A 56 7.29 12.26 -0.56
C PRO A 56 5.83 12.37 -0.98
N VAL A 57 5.18 11.22 -1.19
CA VAL A 57 3.74 11.13 -1.41
C VAL A 57 3.04 11.14 -0.06
N VAL A 58 2.11 12.06 0.12
CA VAL A 58 1.39 12.27 1.36
C VAL A 58 -0.05 11.77 1.23
N LEU A 59 -0.46 10.86 2.09
CA LEU A 59 -1.87 10.50 2.27
C LEU A 59 -2.40 11.13 3.55
N LYS A 60 -3.52 11.83 3.49
CA LYS A 60 -4.26 12.34 4.65
C LYS A 60 -5.56 11.60 4.79
N ILE A 61 -5.77 10.97 5.95
CA ILE A 61 -6.94 10.14 6.21
C ILE A 61 -7.65 10.71 7.43
N PRO A 62 -8.90 11.20 7.28
CA PRO A 62 -9.60 11.82 8.40
C PRO A 62 -10.06 10.76 9.40
N ASN A 63 -10.26 11.20 10.65
CA ASN A 63 -10.95 10.40 11.67
C ASN A 63 -12.46 10.54 11.45
N ASP A 64 -13.00 9.85 10.44
CA ASP A 64 -14.42 9.83 10.11
C ASP A 64 -15.01 8.44 10.42
N PRO A 65 -16.07 8.33 11.23
CA PRO A 65 -16.66 7.04 11.61
C PRO A 65 -17.28 6.27 10.44
N GLY A 66 -17.54 6.93 9.31
CA GLY A 66 -17.98 6.28 8.09
C GLY A 66 -16.88 5.46 7.41
N ILE A 67 -15.60 5.73 7.69
CA ILE A 67 -14.49 4.92 7.18
C ILE A 67 -14.53 3.55 7.85
N GLN A 68 -14.74 2.52 7.03
CA GLN A 68 -14.82 1.16 7.50
C GLN A 68 -13.43 0.50 7.40
N PRO A 69 -12.99 -0.24 8.43
CA PRO A 69 -11.76 -1.00 8.35
C PRO A 69 -11.92 -2.06 7.28
N ARG A 70 -11.11 -1.96 6.22
CA ARG A 70 -11.07 -2.98 5.19
C ARG A 70 -10.42 -4.23 5.81
N LYS A 71 -11.05 -5.41 5.64
CA LYS A 71 -10.33 -6.65 5.88
C LYS A 71 -9.18 -6.70 4.90
N VAL A 72 -7.98 -6.51 5.43
CA VAL A 72 -6.74 -6.70 4.68
C VAL A 72 -6.82 -8.07 4.01
N ALA A 73 -6.68 -8.09 2.69
CA ALA A 73 -6.80 -9.34 1.96
C ALA A 73 -5.71 -10.30 2.46
N PRO A 74 -5.92 -11.63 2.42
CA PRO A 74 -4.90 -12.59 2.85
C PRO A 74 -3.56 -12.47 2.09
N TYR A 75 -3.59 -11.80 0.93
CA TYR A 75 -2.44 -11.52 0.07
C TYR A 75 -1.97 -10.06 0.13
N SER A 76 -2.59 -9.19 0.92
CA SER A 76 -2.00 -7.90 1.24
C SER A 76 -0.83 -8.14 2.17
N THR A 77 0.32 -7.62 1.79
CA THR A 77 1.60 -7.99 2.38
C THR A 77 2.23 -6.85 3.16
N VAL A 78 1.71 -5.63 3.00
CA VAL A 78 2.12 -4.42 3.72
C VAL A 78 0.88 -3.72 4.27
N ILE A 79 0.92 -3.40 5.56
CA ILE A 79 -0.10 -2.62 6.25
C ILE A 79 0.61 -1.42 6.88
N VAL A 80 0.16 -0.21 6.54
CA VAL A 80 0.66 1.03 7.14
C VAL A 80 -0.45 1.61 8.00
N ARG A 81 -0.31 1.48 9.33
CA ARG A 81 -1.37 1.77 10.31
C ARG A 81 -2.60 0.87 10.11
N ASP A 82 -3.57 1.26 9.29
CA ASP A 82 -4.74 0.46 8.89
C ASP A 82 -4.95 0.44 7.36
N VAL A 83 -3.93 0.90 6.62
CA VAL A 83 -3.91 1.01 5.18
C VAL A 83 -3.20 -0.21 4.58
N GLY A 84 -3.94 -1.08 3.90
CA GLY A 84 -3.38 -2.26 3.23
C GLY A 84 -2.99 -2.00 1.78
N TYR A 85 -1.78 -2.42 1.39
CA TYR A 85 -1.35 -2.50 -0.01
C TYR A 85 -1.41 -3.93 -0.52
N ASP A 86 -2.15 -4.12 -1.61
CA ASP A 86 -2.42 -5.44 -2.20
C ASP A 86 -1.40 -5.79 -3.27
N SER A 87 -0.72 -6.93 -3.10
CA SER A 87 0.09 -7.51 -4.17
C SER A 87 -0.80 -8.02 -5.31
N ARG A 88 -0.37 -7.82 -6.56
CA ARG A 88 -1.11 -8.19 -7.78
C ARG A 88 -0.26 -9.10 -8.67
N SER A 89 -0.91 -10.01 -9.37
CA SER A 89 -0.28 -10.89 -10.34
C SER A 89 -1.16 -11.01 -11.58
N VAL A 90 -0.59 -10.77 -12.75
CA VAL A 90 -1.25 -10.91 -14.06
C VAL A 90 -0.41 -11.84 -14.92
N GLN A 91 -1.03 -12.81 -15.58
CA GLN A 91 -0.34 -13.62 -16.57
C GLN A 91 -0.18 -12.81 -17.86
N VAL A 92 1.05 -12.63 -18.33
CA VAL A 92 1.37 -11.68 -19.42
C VAL A 92 1.42 -12.37 -20.79
N VAL A 93 1.73 -13.67 -20.82
CA VAL A 93 1.89 -14.43 -22.08
C VAL A 93 1.41 -15.88 -21.91
N ALA A 94 1.04 -16.51 -23.04
CA ALA A 94 1.10 -17.98 -23.16
C ALA A 94 2.56 -18.39 -22.87
N ASN A 95 2.79 -19.39 -22.00
CA ASN A 95 4.09 -19.85 -21.44
C ASN A 95 4.35 -19.55 -19.95
N ALA A 96 3.29 -19.41 -19.13
CA ALA A 96 3.41 -19.33 -17.66
C ALA A 96 4.30 -18.18 -17.12
N GLN A 97 4.42 -17.09 -17.90
CA GLN A 97 5.07 -15.86 -17.45
C GLN A 97 4.07 -14.95 -16.74
N TYR A 98 4.47 -14.45 -15.57
CA TYR A 98 3.68 -13.56 -14.73
C TYR A 98 4.36 -12.21 -14.61
N TYR A 99 3.56 -11.15 -14.69
CA TYR A 99 3.90 -9.85 -14.14
C TYR A 99 3.33 -9.77 -12.74
N ARG A 100 4.17 -9.47 -11.77
CA ARG A 100 3.81 -9.38 -10.37
C ARG A 100 4.22 -8.02 -9.83
N LEU A 101 3.28 -7.36 -9.18
CA LEU A 101 3.55 -6.21 -8.34
C LEU A 101 3.40 -6.67 -6.89
N ARG A 102 4.48 -6.62 -6.12
CA ARG A 102 4.50 -7.04 -4.72
C ARG A 102 4.83 -5.87 -3.81
N PHE A 103 4.22 -5.88 -2.65
CA PHE A 103 4.58 -5.02 -1.53
C PHE A 103 5.22 -5.93 -0.48
N GLU A 104 6.43 -5.67 0.00
CA GLU A 104 7.11 -6.57 0.94
C GLU A 104 7.60 -5.75 2.13
N ASN A 105 7.13 -6.06 3.35
CA ASN A 105 7.62 -5.38 4.55
C ASN A 105 9.14 -5.58 4.68
N LEU A 106 9.87 -4.49 4.86
CA LEU A 106 11.31 -4.53 5.08
C LEU A 106 11.62 -4.28 6.57
N THR A 107 11.04 -3.22 7.13
CA THR A 107 11.13 -2.86 8.55
C THR A 107 9.78 -2.28 9.02
N PRO A 108 9.58 -2.00 10.32
CA PRO A 108 8.36 -1.33 10.79
C PRO A 108 8.08 0.05 10.19
N GLY A 109 9.06 0.69 9.56
CA GLY A 109 8.93 2.01 8.90
C GLY A 109 9.29 1.99 7.42
N SER A 110 9.41 0.81 6.80
CA SER A 110 9.73 0.72 5.37
C SER A 110 9.26 -0.58 4.72
N PHE A 111 9.01 -0.51 3.43
CA PHE A 111 8.65 -1.65 2.60
C PHE A 111 9.27 -1.54 1.21
N VAL A 112 9.25 -2.66 0.48
CA VAL A 112 9.70 -2.74 -0.90
C VAL A 112 8.50 -2.81 -1.83
N VAL A 113 8.48 -1.99 -2.86
CA VAL A 113 7.60 -2.16 -4.02
C VAL A 113 8.39 -2.87 -5.11
N HIS A 114 7.95 -4.07 -5.47
CA HIS A 114 8.67 -4.97 -6.36
C HIS A 114 7.81 -5.32 -7.58
N ALA A 115 8.13 -4.72 -8.72
CA ALA A 115 7.58 -5.09 -10.01
C ALA A 115 8.48 -6.14 -10.67
N ARG A 116 7.94 -7.32 -11.00
CA ARG A 116 8.72 -8.47 -11.47
C ARG A 116 8.03 -9.16 -12.64
N THR A 117 8.81 -9.53 -13.65
CA THR A 117 8.43 -10.51 -14.67
C THR A 117 9.13 -11.83 -14.35
N ASP A 118 8.36 -12.90 -14.09
CA ASP A 118 8.92 -14.19 -13.66
C ASP A 118 8.12 -15.41 -14.15
N ASN A 119 8.72 -16.60 -14.08
CA ASN A 119 8.07 -17.89 -14.37
C ASN A 119 7.81 -18.73 -13.11
N GLY A 120 7.84 -18.12 -11.92
CA GLY A 120 7.76 -18.79 -10.63
C GLY A 120 9.12 -19.15 -10.02
N VAL A 121 10.18 -19.30 -10.83
CA VAL A 121 11.52 -19.70 -10.36
C VAL A 121 12.53 -18.57 -10.57
N ALA A 122 12.74 -18.15 -11.80
CA ALA A 122 13.64 -17.05 -12.17
C ALA A 122 12.84 -15.86 -12.70
N GLY A 123 13.38 -14.65 -12.61
CA GLY A 123 12.74 -13.48 -13.20
C GLY A 123 13.50 -12.19 -13.02
N SER A 124 13.13 -11.18 -13.78
CA SER A 124 13.74 -9.85 -13.77
C SER A 124 12.77 -8.85 -13.16
N GLY A 125 13.28 -7.80 -12.52
CA GLY A 125 12.42 -6.88 -11.78
C GLY A 125 13.03 -5.53 -11.48
N VAL A 126 12.18 -4.65 -10.97
CA VAL A 126 12.52 -3.34 -10.41
C VAL A 126 12.00 -3.31 -8.98
N LYS A 127 12.87 -2.91 -8.05
CA LYS A 127 12.56 -2.74 -6.64
C LYS A 127 12.72 -1.28 -6.24
N TYR A 128 11.76 -0.80 -5.45
CA TYR A 128 11.85 0.47 -4.75
C TYR A 128 11.82 0.23 -3.25
N ASP A 129 12.82 0.72 -2.54
CA ASP A 129 12.79 0.82 -1.09
C ASP A 129 12.02 2.09 -0.74
N VAL A 130 10.93 1.96 0.02
CA VAL A 130 10.05 3.07 0.39
C VAL A 130 9.99 3.15 1.92
N ASN A 131 10.44 4.28 2.46
CA ASN A 131 10.24 4.61 3.86
C ASN A 131 8.86 5.24 4.06
N PHE A 132 8.29 5.07 5.23
CA PHE A 132 7.08 5.80 5.60
C PHE A 132 7.13 6.33 7.02
N ASN A 133 6.44 7.45 7.23
CA ASN A 133 6.21 8.02 8.54
C ASN A 133 4.72 8.30 8.73
N VAL A 134 4.20 7.96 9.91
CA VAL A 134 2.81 8.19 10.29
C VAL A 134 2.76 9.32 11.32
N GLN A 135 1.99 10.35 11.03
CA GLN A 135 1.75 11.47 11.93
C GLN A 135 0.29 11.46 12.36
N GLU A 136 0.05 11.15 13.64
CA GLU A 136 -1.28 11.13 14.24
C GLU A 136 -1.76 12.54 14.59
N SER A 137 -3.06 12.77 14.50
CA SER A 137 -3.72 14.02 14.90
C SER A 137 -5.14 13.75 15.41
N PRO A 138 -5.76 14.67 16.16
CA PRO A 138 -7.17 14.52 16.56
C PRO A 138 -8.14 14.41 15.37
N LYS A 139 -7.75 14.95 14.21
CA LYS A 139 -8.56 14.97 12.99
C LYS A 139 -8.37 13.74 12.10
N GLY A 140 -7.54 12.78 12.49
CA GLY A 140 -7.11 11.66 11.65
C GLY A 140 -5.59 11.54 11.63
N TYR A 141 -5.03 10.99 10.56
CA TYR A 141 -3.58 10.82 10.46
C TYR A 141 -3.07 11.10 9.05
N GLN A 142 -1.78 11.32 8.96
CA GLN A 142 -1.06 11.51 7.71
C GLN A 142 0.02 10.45 7.55
N VAL A 143 0.16 9.90 6.35
CA VAL A 143 1.25 8.99 5.99
C VAL A 143 2.08 9.66 4.90
N ALA A 144 3.38 9.79 5.12
CA ALA A 144 4.31 10.27 4.11
C ALA A 144 5.19 9.12 3.61
N PHE A 145 5.11 8.78 2.32
CA PHE A 145 5.92 7.78 1.66
C PHE A 145 7.11 8.43 0.96
N GLN A 146 8.32 8.02 1.31
CA GLN A 146 9.56 8.49 0.72
C GLN A 146 10.24 7.35 -0.03
N PRO A 147 10.26 7.35 -1.37
CA PRO A 147 11.14 6.49 -2.15
C PRO A 147 12.59 6.82 -1.80
N MET A 148 13.37 5.80 -1.48
CA MET A 148 14.77 5.94 -1.10
C MET A 148 15.68 5.49 -2.24
N THR A 149 15.49 4.27 -2.73
CA THR A 149 16.36 3.73 -3.77
C THR A 149 15.61 2.86 -4.76
N ARG A 150 16.04 2.91 -6.01
CA ARG A 150 15.55 2.08 -7.11
C ARG A 150 16.65 1.10 -7.54
N ASN A 151 16.34 -0.18 -7.62
CA ASN A 151 17.26 -1.20 -8.12
C ASN A 151 16.57 -2.05 -9.19
N ALA A 152 17.19 -2.18 -10.35
CA ALA A 152 16.72 -3.06 -11.40
C ALA A 152 17.67 -4.25 -11.53
N TYR A 153 17.11 -5.45 -11.66
CA TYR A 153 17.91 -6.66 -11.75
C TYR A 153 17.36 -7.55 -12.85
N GLN A 154 18.27 -8.26 -13.51
CA GLN A 154 17.93 -9.15 -14.60
C GLN A 154 18.44 -10.56 -14.31
N GLN A 155 17.56 -11.55 -14.35
CA GLN A 155 17.91 -12.96 -14.12
C GLN A 155 17.55 -13.82 -15.33
N GLY A 156 18.25 -14.94 -15.48
CA GLY A 156 17.92 -15.99 -16.44
C GLY A 156 19.15 -16.76 -16.89
N LEU A 157 19.08 -18.09 -16.85
CA LEU A 157 20.19 -18.97 -17.27
C LEU A 157 20.32 -19.04 -18.81
N ILE A 158 19.18 -19.09 -19.52
CA ILE A 158 19.10 -19.10 -20.99
C ILE A 158 18.04 -18.08 -21.39
N GLY A 159 18.46 -16.96 -21.98
CA GLY A 159 17.58 -15.82 -22.25
C GLY A 159 17.16 -15.11 -20.97
N LYS A 160 17.74 -13.93 -20.71
CA LYS A 160 17.38 -13.14 -19.55
C LYS A 160 15.94 -12.65 -19.66
N PHE A 161 15.17 -12.72 -18.56
CA PHE A 161 13.83 -12.15 -18.55
C PHE A 161 13.90 -10.64 -18.79
N PRO A 162 12.93 -10.04 -19.50
CA PRO A 162 12.89 -8.59 -19.67
C PRO A 162 12.64 -7.94 -18.31
N VAL A 163 13.42 -6.90 -18.00
CA VAL A 163 13.13 -6.02 -16.85
C VAL A 163 11.82 -5.28 -17.16
N PRO A 164 10.81 -5.32 -16.28
CA PRO A 164 9.58 -4.57 -16.51
C PRO A 164 9.86 -3.07 -16.58
N ASN A 165 9.13 -2.35 -17.43
CA ASN A 165 9.25 -0.89 -17.58
C ASN A 165 8.56 -0.13 -16.43
N PHE A 166 8.78 -0.56 -15.19
CA PHE A 166 8.21 0.05 -13.99
C PHE A 166 9.11 1.22 -13.56
N ASN A 167 8.52 2.41 -13.55
CA ASN A 167 9.22 3.68 -13.31
C ASN A 167 8.62 4.46 -12.13
N ASP A 168 9.15 5.67 -11.91
CA ASP A 168 8.79 6.52 -10.77
C ASP A 168 7.32 6.98 -10.81
N ALA A 169 6.78 7.22 -12.00
CA ALA A 169 5.37 7.58 -12.17
C ALA A 169 4.45 6.39 -11.87
N ASP A 170 4.88 5.17 -12.21
CA ASP A 170 4.15 3.95 -11.85
C ASP A 170 4.16 3.76 -10.33
N LEU A 171 5.32 3.89 -9.68
CA LEU A 171 5.43 3.82 -8.22
C LEU A 171 4.48 4.82 -7.55
N ARG A 172 4.52 6.08 -7.99
CA ARG A 172 3.65 7.14 -7.50
C ARG A 172 2.17 6.80 -7.68
N THR A 173 1.79 6.26 -8.83
CA THR A 173 0.43 5.78 -9.09
C THR A 173 0.04 4.69 -8.09
N GLN A 174 0.93 3.75 -7.79
CA GLN A 174 0.64 2.68 -6.82
C GLN A 174 0.48 3.24 -5.40
N LEU A 175 1.38 4.12 -4.96
CA LEU A 175 1.34 4.73 -3.62
C LEU A 175 0.12 5.64 -3.41
N THR A 176 -0.42 6.25 -4.48
CA THR A 176 -1.61 7.10 -4.41
C THR A 176 -2.92 6.32 -4.58
N SER A 177 -2.89 5.14 -5.21
CA SER A 177 -4.08 4.33 -5.54
C SER A 177 -4.74 3.60 -4.35
N LEU A 178 -4.48 4.03 -3.12
CA LEU A 178 -5.09 3.44 -1.94
C LEU A 178 -6.62 3.49 -2.05
N GLN A 179 -7.28 2.40 -1.67
CA GLN A 179 -8.73 2.35 -1.56
C GLN A 179 -9.18 2.38 -0.11
N ILE A 180 -10.11 3.27 0.21
CA ILE A 180 -10.84 3.27 1.47
C ILE A 180 -12.29 2.88 1.23
N VAL A 181 -12.90 2.22 2.22
CA VAL A 181 -14.31 1.89 2.19
C VAL A 181 -15.04 2.90 3.05
N TYR A 182 -16.01 3.60 2.46
CA TYR A 182 -16.75 4.66 3.11
C TYR A 182 -18.25 4.33 3.14
N ARG A 183 -18.82 4.28 4.33
CA ARG A 183 -20.25 4.03 4.56
C ARG A 183 -20.91 5.25 5.16
N PHE A 184 -22.03 5.67 4.58
CA PHE A 184 -22.83 6.77 5.07
C PHE A 184 -24.31 6.61 4.70
N GLU A 185 -25.14 7.46 5.29
CA GLU A 185 -26.59 7.48 5.08
C GLU A 185 -27.01 8.81 4.46
N VAL A 186 -28.00 8.75 3.57
CA VAL A 186 -28.63 9.91 2.98
C VAL A 186 -30.13 9.80 3.17
N ASP A 187 -30.71 10.77 3.88
CA ASP A 187 -32.16 10.91 3.95
C ASP A 187 -32.66 11.64 2.69
N SER A 188 -33.75 11.13 2.12
CA SER A 188 -34.39 11.66 0.92
C SER A 188 -35.89 11.85 1.17
N PRO A 189 -36.50 12.97 0.74
CA PRO A 189 -37.94 13.18 0.86
C PRO A 189 -38.75 12.29 -0.11
N TYR A 190 -38.09 11.63 -1.06
CA TYR A 190 -38.73 10.77 -2.05
C TYR A 190 -38.86 9.32 -1.56
N ASN A 191 -39.83 8.59 -2.11
CA ASN A 191 -40.02 7.18 -1.81
C ASN A 191 -38.85 6.31 -2.31
N SER A 192 -38.78 5.07 -1.81
CA SER A 192 -37.70 4.12 -2.09
C SER A 192 -37.53 3.82 -3.59
N GLU A 193 -38.65 3.76 -4.31
CA GLU A 193 -38.69 3.45 -5.74
C GLU A 193 -38.06 4.58 -6.55
N SER A 194 -38.38 5.83 -6.22
CA SER A 194 -37.84 7.02 -6.92
C SER A 194 -36.35 7.17 -6.68
N VAL A 195 -35.89 7.00 -5.43
CA VAL A 195 -34.46 7.07 -5.12
C VAL A 195 -33.69 5.96 -5.84
N THR A 196 -34.23 4.75 -5.86
CA THR A 196 -33.62 3.62 -6.59
C THR A 196 -33.57 3.90 -8.10
N ALA A 197 -34.65 4.42 -8.69
CA ALA A 197 -34.70 4.81 -10.09
C ALA A 197 -33.67 5.90 -10.43
N ASN A 198 -33.44 6.86 -9.52
CA ASN A 198 -32.40 7.87 -9.71
C ASN A 198 -31.00 7.26 -9.81
N PHE A 199 -30.64 6.34 -8.91
CA PHE A 199 -29.36 5.63 -9.01
C PHE A 199 -29.25 4.83 -10.30
N MET A 200 -30.32 4.12 -10.71
CA MET A 200 -30.33 3.37 -11.96
C MET A 200 -30.18 4.25 -13.21
N ARG A 201 -30.67 5.49 -13.15
CA ARG A 201 -30.64 6.46 -14.26
C ARG A 201 -29.33 7.24 -14.35
N LEU A 202 -28.81 7.67 -13.19
CA LEU A 202 -27.69 8.61 -13.11
C LEU A 202 -26.33 7.94 -12.87
N ALA A 203 -26.33 6.74 -12.30
CA ALA A 203 -25.11 5.95 -12.13
C ALA A 203 -24.98 4.89 -13.22
N ARG A 204 -23.78 4.32 -13.41
CA ARG A 204 -23.59 3.18 -14.31
C ARG A 204 -23.81 1.88 -13.52
N PRO A 205 -24.95 1.17 -13.68
CA PRO A 205 -25.14 -0.12 -13.05
C PRO A 205 -24.19 -1.16 -13.68
N MET A 206 -23.60 -2.00 -12.84
CA MET A 206 -22.74 -3.11 -13.23
C MET A 206 -23.26 -4.39 -12.60
N THR A 207 -23.24 -5.47 -13.38
CA THR A 207 -23.58 -6.82 -12.90
C THR A 207 -22.31 -7.66 -12.89
N ALA A 208 -21.92 -8.17 -11.72
CA ALA A 208 -20.77 -9.08 -11.62
C ALA A 208 -21.26 -10.52 -11.76
N ARG A 209 -20.70 -11.26 -12.75
CA ARG A 209 -21.02 -12.70 -12.94
C ARG A 209 -20.75 -13.55 -11.69
N GLN A 210 -19.71 -13.20 -10.92
CA GLN A 210 -19.34 -13.86 -9.67
C GLN A 210 -19.84 -13.12 -8.42
N GLY A 211 -20.59 -12.03 -8.62
CA GLY A 211 -20.94 -11.06 -7.58
C GLY A 211 -19.74 -10.21 -7.14
N TRP A 212 -20.03 -9.03 -6.61
CA TRP A 212 -19.05 -8.16 -5.96
C TRP A 212 -19.13 -8.39 -4.45
N ALA A 213 -18.04 -8.84 -3.86
CA ALA A 213 -17.96 -9.03 -2.41
C ALA A 213 -17.63 -7.69 -1.74
N ASP A 214 -18.47 -7.31 -0.79
CA ASP A 214 -18.23 -6.18 0.10
C ASP A 214 -16.90 -6.38 0.85
N PRO A 215 -15.95 -5.44 0.73
CA PRO A 215 -14.63 -5.56 1.36
C PRO A 215 -14.65 -5.55 2.90
N VAL A 216 -15.77 -5.16 3.51
CA VAL A 216 -15.95 -5.09 4.98
C VAL A 216 -16.81 -6.25 5.46
N THR A 217 -18.01 -6.40 4.88
CA THR A 217 -19.00 -7.38 5.38
C THR A 217 -18.84 -8.76 4.75
N GLY A 218 -18.16 -8.87 3.60
CA GLY A 218 -18.10 -10.10 2.80
C GLY A 218 -19.41 -10.46 2.10
N LYS A 219 -20.45 -9.62 2.22
CA LYS A 219 -21.73 -9.83 1.53
C LYS A 219 -21.51 -9.72 0.02
N ILE A 220 -22.05 -10.67 -0.72
CA ILE A 220 -21.95 -10.71 -2.17
C ILE A 220 -23.16 -9.98 -2.76
N TYR A 221 -22.89 -8.97 -3.59
CA TYR A 221 -23.89 -8.22 -4.33
C TYR A 221 -23.82 -8.61 -5.81
N SER A 222 -24.95 -8.99 -6.40
CA SER A 222 -25.04 -9.27 -7.84
C SER A 222 -24.91 -8.00 -8.68
N SER A 223 -25.34 -6.87 -8.13
CA SER A 223 -25.32 -5.55 -8.77
C SER A 223 -24.65 -4.50 -7.88
N TYR A 224 -23.88 -3.63 -8.51
CA TYR A 224 -23.27 -2.45 -7.90
C TYR A 224 -23.28 -1.30 -8.91
N PHE A 225 -22.97 -0.11 -8.45
CA PHE A 225 -22.86 1.08 -9.29
C PHE A 225 -21.41 1.51 -9.43
N VAL A 226 -21.13 2.18 -10.55
CA VAL A 226 -19.86 2.84 -10.79
C VAL A 226 -20.11 4.27 -11.22
N SER A 227 -19.39 5.20 -10.60
CA SER A 227 -19.34 6.61 -10.98
C SER A 227 -17.89 7.07 -11.03
N THR A 228 -17.60 8.08 -11.84
CA THR A 228 -16.25 8.64 -11.93
C THR A 228 -16.09 9.77 -10.93
N LEU A 229 -15.12 9.64 -10.03
CA LEU A 229 -14.72 10.66 -9.07
C LEU A 229 -13.28 11.07 -9.40
N HIS A 230 -13.04 12.35 -9.73
CA HIS A 230 -11.70 12.87 -10.06
C HIS A 230 -10.95 12.02 -11.12
N GLY A 231 -11.66 11.55 -12.15
CA GLY A 231 -11.08 10.72 -13.21
C GLY A 231 -10.77 9.27 -12.83
N ARG A 232 -11.18 8.82 -11.63
CA ARG A 232 -11.06 7.42 -11.19
C ARG A 232 -12.45 6.81 -10.96
N ASP A 233 -12.57 5.53 -11.25
CA ASP A 233 -13.81 4.80 -10.98
C ASP A 233 -13.98 4.58 -9.48
N MET A 234 -15.14 4.99 -8.97
CA MET A 234 -15.63 4.73 -7.63
C MET A 234 -16.77 3.72 -7.72
N THR A 235 -16.58 2.56 -7.08
CA THR A 235 -17.61 1.50 -7.03
C THR A 235 -18.41 1.64 -5.74
N TYR A 236 -19.72 1.46 -5.78
CA TYR A 236 -20.54 1.55 -4.58
C TYR A 236 -21.81 0.71 -4.68
N VAL A 237 -22.35 0.37 -3.50
CA VAL A 237 -23.65 -0.29 -3.35
C VAL A 237 -24.57 0.63 -2.58
N THR A 238 -25.82 0.71 -3.03
CA THR A 238 -26.88 1.49 -2.40
C THR A 238 -28.00 0.56 -1.93
N GLN A 239 -28.41 0.71 -0.68
CA GLN A 239 -29.60 0.07 -0.10
C GLN A 239 -30.58 1.14 0.31
N VAL A 240 -31.78 1.16 -0.29
CA VAL A 240 -32.79 2.17 -0.01
C VAL A 240 -33.88 1.56 0.85
N TYR A 241 -34.17 2.19 1.99
CA TYR A 241 -35.19 1.76 2.93
C TYR A 241 -36.34 2.78 2.95
N PRO A 242 -37.61 2.34 2.93
CA PRO A 242 -38.74 3.25 3.07
C PRO A 242 -38.85 3.78 4.51
N TYR A 243 -39.24 5.04 4.65
CA TYR A 243 -39.51 5.71 5.93
C TYR A 243 -40.82 6.50 5.83
N HIS A 244 -41.42 6.86 6.97
CA HIS A 244 -42.72 7.55 7.00
C HIS A 244 -42.79 8.83 6.14
N ASN A 245 -41.69 9.57 6.03
CA ASN A 245 -41.60 10.85 5.31
C ASN A 245 -40.61 10.80 4.14
N GLY A 246 -40.43 9.63 3.51
CA GLY A 246 -39.55 9.47 2.36
C GLY A 246 -38.76 8.17 2.41
N SER A 247 -37.45 8.25 2.25
CA SER A 247 -36.57 7.09 2.29
C SER A 247 -35.18 7.44 2.82
N LYS A 248 -34.44 6.41 3.18
CA LYS A 248 -33.04 6.51 3.60
C LYS A 248 -32.21 5.60 2.71
N ALA A 249 -31.24 6.17 2.02
CA ALA A 249 -30.26 5.45 1.23
C ALA A 249 -29.01 5.21 2.09
N VAL A 250 -28.68 3.95 2.32
CA VAL A 250 -27.43 3.52 2.94
C VAL A 250 -26.46 3.18 1.83
N ILE A 251 -25.34 3.90 1.77
CA ILE A 251 -24.38 3.79 0.67
C ILE A 251 -23.05 3.31 1.23
N THR A 252 -22.47 2.31 0.59
CA THR A 252 -21.11 1.83 0.87
C THR A 252 -20.28 1.97 -0.41
N ALA A 253 -19.33 2.90 -0.40
CA ALA A 253 -18.49 3.26 -1.53
C ALA A 253 -17.04 2.84 -1.30
N VAL A 254 -16.37 2.38 -2.35
CA VAL A 254 -14.92 2.18 -2.38
C VAL A 254 -14.31 3.36 -3.11
N ILE A 255 -13.66 4.24 -2.35
CA ILE A 255 -13.06 5.47 -2.86
C ILE A 255 -11.59 5.18 -3.13
N THR A 256 -11.20 5.30 -4.39
CA THR A 256 -9.79 5.19 -4.80
C THR A 256 -9.11 6.55 -4.66
N GLY A 257 -7.94 6.56 -4.03
CA GLY A 257 -7.10 7.71 -3.84
C GLY A 257 -6.63 8.29 -5.17
N VAL A 258 -6.60 9.61 -5.23
CA VAL A 258 -6.12 10.41 -6.34
C VAL A 258 -5.60 11.72 -5.76
N GLU A 259 -4.59 12.29 -6.40
CA GLU A 259 -3.98 13.53 -5.92
C GLU A 259 -5.01 14.67 -5.91
N THR A 260 -5.25 15.22 -4.72
CA THR A 260 -6.10 16.40 -4.52
C THR A 260 -5.28 17.69 -4.52
N ALA A 261 -3.97 17.56 -4.30
CA ALA A 261 -2.96 18.59 -4.49
C ALA A 261 -1.63 17.92 -4.90
N PRO A 262 -0.64 18.66 -5.41
CA PRO A 262 0.65 18.08 -5.76
C PRO A 262 1.23 17.26 -4.60
N ASP A 263 1.57 16.00 -4.89
CA ASP A 263 2.17 15.06 -3.93
C ASP A 263 1.25 14.66 -2.76
N THR A 264 -0.04 15.04 -2.79
CA THR A 264 -0.97 14.84 -1.67
C THR A 264 -2.29 14.23 -2.12
N VAL A 265 -2.70 13.16 -1.44
CA VAL A 265 -4.04 12.57 -1.52
C VAL A 265 -4.76 12.88 -0.20
N ASP A 266 -5.78 13.72 -0.26
CA ASP A 266 -6.61 14.06 0.90
C ASP A 266 -7.96 13.33 0.83
N PHE A 267 -8.11 12.26 1.62
CA PHE A 267 -9.35 11.50 1.65
C PHE A 267 -10.50 12.27 2.27
N GLY A 268 -10.26 13.32 3.08
CA GLY A 268 -11.34 14.18 3.56
C GLY A 268 -12.03 14.91 2.42
N VAL A 269 -11.25 15.41 1.45
CA VAL A 269 -11.77 16.02 0.22
C VAL A 269 -12.50 14.99 -0.63
N LEU A 270 -11.86 13.84 -0.91
CA LEU A 270 -12.45 12.80 -1.75
C LEU A 270 -13.76 12.24 -1.18
N ILE A 271 -13.82 12.02 0.15
CA ILE A 271 -15.05 11.58 0.84
C ILE A 271 -16.15 12.62 0.69
N ASN A 272 -15.83 13.90 0.90
CA ASN A 272 -16.84 14.95 0.84
C ASN A 272 -17.41 15.10 -0.59
N ASP A 273 -16.55 15.06 -1.60
CA ASP A 273 -16.96 15.11 -3.01
C ASP A 273 -17.80 13.89 -3.40
N ALA A 274 -17.37 12.69 -2.97
CA ALA A 274 -18.13 11.47 -3.17
C ALA A 274 -19.52 11.54 -2.52
N ARG A 275 -19.59 12.03 -1.28
CA ARG A 275 -20.84 12.20 -0.53
C ARG A 275 -21.77 13.16 -1.26
N HIS A 276 -21.30 14.36 -1.61
CA HIS A 276 -22.11 15.34 -2.31
C HIS A 276 -22.64 14.81 -3.65
N MET A 277 -21.80 14.13 -4.43
CA MET A 277 -22.22 13.51 -5.69
C MET A 277 -23.35 12.50 -5.48
N LEU A 278 -23.21 11.61 -4.50
CA LEU A 278 -24.18 10.54 -4.24
C LEU A 278 -25.46 11.05 -3.56
N GLU A 279 -25.36 12.09 -2.74
CA GLU A 279 -26.51 12.81 -2.18
C GLU A 279 -27.35 13.48 -3.27
N ASN A 280 -26.69 14.11 -4.26
CA ASN A 280 -27.38 14.72 -5.39
C ASN A 280 -28.15 13.69 -6.22
N ILE A 281 -27.60 12.48 -6.38
CA ILE A 281 -28.32 11.39 -7.05
C ILE A 281 -29.54 10.97 -6.20
N ALA A 282 -29.38 10.80 -4.90
CA ALA A 282 -30.47 10.37 -4.01
C ALA A 282 -31.61 11.39 -3.88
N LYS A 283 -31.35 12.67 -4.17
CA LYS A 283 -32.30 13.79 -4.08
C LYS A 283 -32.72 14.37 -5.45
N SER A 284 -32.40 13.69 -6.55
CA SER A 284 -32.77 14.11 -7.92
C SER A 284 -34.23 13.81 -8.27
#